data_AF-A0A7Y6AE76-F1
#
_entry.id   AF-A0A7Y6AE76-F1
#
_cell.length_a   1.000
_cell.length_b   1.000
_cell.length_c   1.000
_cell.angle_alpha   90.00
_cell.angle_beta   90.00
_cell.angle_gamma   90.00
#
_symmetry.space_group_name_H-M   'P 1'
#
loop_
_entity.id
_entity.type
_entity.pdbx_description
1 polymer ?
#
loop_
_entity_poly.entity_id
_entity_poly.type
_entity_poly.pdbx_seq_one_letter_code
_entity_poly.pdbx_strand_id
1 'polypeptide(L)'
;MRGRPGGAVSQLIVIAQGVEIRDAGQGTILQKFLADNCDLQGKPHPDPNTWLFPKGAGAAKAGHEIRVVYDKADFAKALDTADAWVVYEGHSRYGQGPAFGPTGVPHVPDVAAFPVNPWGVHFRMGYDATDTECLGDLLEHSVSPLEYDLPAADPKAFLPEELRNAAKQAQAQAKAITTKKIKAAAVCGLTGAWRSMDACQPKVAGTATARKETPLKGRHFYRQKTKPDEFLTAVRVGSADLDASSLKCRVLFMASCSSQVHFLDALDRRRKAAKSACALLLTGQVCATSHATTFLKQVLLKKRDPTKAKSLRRIVRALNGEAKSGLVGIF
;
A
#
# COMPACT_ATOMS: atom_id res chain seq x y z
N MET A 1 45.50 22.96 0.23
CA MET A 1 44.37 22.05 -0.09
C MET A 1 43.37 22.83 -0.93
N ARG A 2 43.01 22.37 -2.14
CA ARG A 2 41.96 23.02 -2.96
C ARG A 2 40.64 22.26 -2.75
N GLY A 3 39.57 22.97 -2.41
CA GLY A 3 38.26 22.36 -2.17
C GLY A 3 37.68 21.73 -3.43
N ARG A 4 36.97 20.62 -3.29
CA ARG A 4 36.13 20.08 -4.38
C ARG A 4 34.97 21.05 -4.62
N PRO A 5 34.64 21.41 -5.88
CA PRO A 5 33.41 22.14 -6.16
C PRO A 5 32.21 21.31 -5.71
N GLY A 6 31.24 21.95 -5.05
CA GLY A 6 29.96 21.32 -4.79
C GLY A 6 29.24 21.06 -6.11
N GLY A 7 29.25 19.80 -6.57
CA GLY A 7 28.38 19.38 -7.65
C GLY A 7 26.92 19.62 -7.26
N ALA A 8 26.11 20.15 -8.18
CA ALA A 8 24.69 20.35 -7.92
C ALA A 8 24.06 19.01 -7.51
N VAL A 9 23.45 18.97 -6.32
CA VAL A 9 22.80 17.76 -5.83
C VAL A 9 21.55 17.54 -6.67
N SER A 10 21.61 16.54 -7.55
CA SER A 10 20.48 16.09 -8.36
C SER A 10 19.33 15.66 -7.43
N GLN A 11 18.11 16.12 -7.72
CA GLN A 11 16.95 15.73 -6.92
C GLN A 11 16.61 14.26 -7.20
N LEU A 12 16.68 13.43 -6.15
CA LEU A 12 16.29 12.03 -6.24
C LEU A 12 14.77 11.87 -6.24
N ILE A 13 14.27 11.13 -7.22
CA ILE A 13 12.90 10.61 -7.30
C ILE A 13 13.01 9.09 -7.30
N VAL A 14 12.20 8.39 -6.49
CA VAL A 14 12.12 6.93 -6.52
C VAL A 14 10.70 6.53 -6.90
N ILE A 15 10.56 5.77 -7.98
CA ILE A 15 9.29 5.18 -8.42
C ILE A 15 9.33 3.69 -8.09
N ALA A 16 8.61 3.29 -7.04
CA ALA A 16 8.42 1.89 -6.69
C ALA A 16 7.21 1.34 -7.45
N GLN A 17 7.43 0.39 -8.36
CA GLN A 17 6.34 -0.23 -9.11
C GLN A 17 5.90 -1.53 -8.45
N GLY A 18 4.60 -1.66 -8.23
CA GLY A 18 4.00 -2.86 -7.66
C GLY A 18 4.04 -4.07 -8.61
N VAL A 19 3.83 -5.25 -8.03
CA VAL A 19 3.55 -6.48 -8.78
C VAL A 19 2.35 -6.29 -9.72
N GLU A 20 2.36 -7.01 -10.86
CA GLU A 20 1.49 -6.82 -12.05
C GLU A 20 1.64 -5.46 -12.75
N ILE A 21 1.57 -4.34 -12.00
CA ILE A 21 1.54 -2.98 -12.54
C ILE A 21 2.81 -2.60 -13.33
N ARG A 22 4.01 -3.09 -12.93
CA ARG A 22 5.23 -2.89 -13.75
C ARG A 22 5.18 -3.61 -15.11
N ASP A 23 4.47 -4.73 -15.19
CA ASP A 23 4.41 -5.64 -16.34
C ASP A 23 3.22 -5.29 -17.26
N ALA A 24 2.30 -4.45 -16.76
CA ALA A 24 1.10 -3.98 -17.45
C ALA A 24 1.29 -2.62 -18.16
N GLY A 25 0.18 -2.06 -18.67
CA GLY A 25 0.19 -0.81 -19.43
C GLY A 25 0.75 0.40 -18.66
N GLN A 26 0.61 0.41 -17.34
CA GLN A 26 1.16 1.41 -16.41
C GLN A 26 2.69 1.46 -16.52
N GLY A 27 3.36 0.32 -16.32
CA GLY A 27 4.80 0.17 -16.50
C GLY A 27 5.24 0.56 -17.90
N THR A 28 4.53 0.10 -18.94
CA THR A 28 4.84 0.46 -20.33
C THR A 28 4.79 1.98 -20.58
N ILE A 29 3.77 2.68 -20.06
CA ILE A 29 3.63 4.15 -20.18
C ILE A 29 4.78 4.87 -19.45
N LEU A 30 5.15 4.41 -18.25
CA LEU A 30 6.25 4.97 -17.47
C LEU A 30 7.60 4.77 -18.18
N GLN A 31 7.92 3.54 -18.59
CA GLN A 31 9.17 3.23 -19.28
C GLN A 31 9.30 4.02 -20.59
N LYS A 32 8.20 4.18 -21.34
CA LYS A 32 8.19 5.06 -22.53
C LYS A 32 8.47 6.52 -22.16
N PHE A 33 7.80 7.07 -21.14
CA PHE A 33 8.06 8.44 -20.71
C PHE A 33 9.53 8.66 -20.30
N LEU A 34 10.10 7.72 -19.55
CA LEU A 34 11.51 7.76 -19.14
C LEU A 34 12.44 7.69 -20.35
N ALA A 35 12.24 6.73 -21.26
CA ALA A 35 13.03 6.60 -22.48
C ALA A 35 12.93 7.83 -23.40
N ASP A 36 11.78 8.50 -23.49
CA ASP A 36 11.59 9.70 -24.29
C ASP A 36 12.31 10.93 -23.67
N ASN A 37 12.42 11.02 -22.33
CA ASN A 37 12.79 12.26 -21.62
C ASN A 37 14.09 12.20 -20.79
N CYS A 38 14.68 11.01 -20.59
CA CYS A 38 15.83 10.79 -19.71
C CYS A 38 16.93 9.94 -20.38
N ASP A 39 18.15 10.02 -19.85
CA ASP A 39 19.25 9.09 -20.18
C ASP A 39 19.24 7.90 -19.20
N LEU A 40 19.27 6.66 -19.71
CA LEU A 40 19.37 5.45 -18.88
C LEU A 40 20.79 5.25 -18.35
N GLN A 41 20.91 4.95 -17.06
CA GLN A 41 22.11 4.44 -16.41
C GLN A 41 21.82 3.04 -15.85
N GLY A 42 22.61 2.05 -16.28
CA GLY A 42 22.41 0.64 -15.96
C GLY A 42 21.65 -0.10 -17.06
N LYS A 43 20.98 -1.19 -16.68
CA LYS A 43 20.19 -2.03 -17.59
C LYS A 43 18.73 -1.53 -17.66
N PRO A 44 18.02 -1.76 -18.78
CA PRO A 44 16.57 -1.52 -18.84
C PRO A 44 15.79 -2.50 -17.94
N HIS A 45 14.48 -2.26 -17.79
CA HIS A 45 13.54 -3.16 -17.12
C HIS A 45 13.78 -4.64 -17.54
N PRO A 46 13.77 -5.61 -16.59
CA PRO A 46 13.17 -5.54 -15.25
C PRO A 46 14.12 -5.27 -14.08
N ASP A 47 15.41 -5.03 -14.34
CA ASP A 47 16.36 -4.69 -13.27
C ASP A 47 16.07 -3.29 -12.71
N PRO A 48 16.26 -3.03 -11.39
CA PRO A 48 16.23 -1.69 -10.82
C PRO A 48 17.16 -0.76 -11.60
N ASN A 49 16.62 0.35 -12.08
CA ASN A 49 17.30 1.19 -13.07
C ASN A 49 17.27 2.67 -12.70
N THR A 50 18.28 3.40 -13.15
CA THR A 50 18.46 4.82 -12.84
C THR A 50 18.37 5.63 -14.12
N TRP A 51 17.60 6.70 -14.10
CA TRP A 51 17.40 7.59 -15.24
C TRP A 51 17.80 9.01 -14.87
N LEU A 52 18.50 9.69 -15.77
CA LEU A 52 18.94 11.07 -15.57
C LEU A 52 18.12 12.02 -16.41
N PHE A 53 17.58 13.07 -15.78
CA PHE A 53 16.83 14.12 -16.45
C PHE A 53 17.56 15.47 -16.37
N PRO A 54 17.62 16.26 -17.46
CA PRO A 54 17.05 15.98 -18.78
C PRO A 54 17.98 15.12 -19.66
N LYS A 55 17.38 14.40 -20.62
CA LYS A 55 18.09 13.62 -21.64
C LYS A 55 19.18 14.43 -22.35
N GLY A 56 20.33 13.80 -22.60
CA GLY A 56 21.50 14.40 -23.24
C GLY A 56 22.29 15.39 -22.37
N ALA A 57 21.90 15.64 -21.12
CA ALA A 57 22.65 16.54 -20.23
C ALA A 57 23.96 15.91 -19.71
N GLY A 58 23.98 14.58 -19.57
CA GLY A 58 25.05 13.85 -18.90
C GLY A 58 25.02 14.00 -17.37
N ALA A 59 25.65 13.06 -16.66
CA ALA A 59 25.57 12.94 -15.20
C ALA A 59 25.92 14.22 -14.42
N ALA A 60 26.92 14.99 -14.88
CA ALA A 60 27.35 16.21 -14.20
C ALA A 60 26.36 17.40 -14.32
N LYS A 61 25.35 17.30 -15.19
CA LYS A 61 24.32 18.34 -15.41
C LYS A 61 22.89 17.81 -15.23
N ALA A 62 22.73 16.57 -14.80
CA ALA A 62 21.43 16.01 -14.45
C ALA A 62 20.84 16.79 -13.27
N GLY A 63 19.64 17.33 -13.45
CA GLY A 63 18.92 18.04 -12.39
C GLY A 63 18.07 17.10 -11.52
N HIS A 64 17.70 15.93 -12.07
CA HIS A 64 17.00 14.88 -11.34
C HIS A 64 17.56 13.50 -11.67
N GLU A 65 17.57 12.64 -10.67
CA GLU A 65 17.88 11.22 -10.77
C GLU A 65 16.61 10.46 -10.43
N ILE A 66 16.11 9.62 -11.34
CA ILE A 66 14.89 8.85 -11.17
C ILE A 66 15.27 7.37 -11.08
N ARG A 67 15.08 6.76 -9.91
CA ARG A 67 15.28 5.32 -9.71
C ARG A 67 13.94 4.60 -9.82
N VAL A 68 13.83 3.62 -10.70
CA VAL A 68 12.68 2.70 -10.72
C VAL A 68 13.07 1.42 -9.98
N VAL A 69 12.27 1.03 -8.99
CA VAL A 69 12.53 -0.11 -8.09
C VAL A 69 11.32 -1.03 -8.03
N TYR A 70 11.56 -2.31 -7.76
CA TYR A 70 10.56 -3.37 -7.93
C TYR A 70 10.41 -4.29 -6.71
N ASP A 71 11.12 -4.01 -5.62
CA ASP A 71 11.08 -4.81 -4.40
C ASP A 71 10.80 -4.00 -3.13
N LYS A 72 10.45 -4.74 -2.09
CA LYS A 72 10.04 -4.23 -0.78
C LYS A 72 11.17 -3.53 -0.01
N ALA A 73 12.41 -3.99 -0.16
CA ALA A 73 13.56 -3.47 0.57
C ALA A 73 14.02 -2.13 -0.02
N ASP A 74 14.04 -2.00 -1.34
CA ASP A 74 14.31 -0.73 -2.01
C ASP A 74 13.20 0.31 -1.75
N PHE A 75 11.93 -0.09 -1.70
CA PHE A 75 10.86 0.82 -1.26
C PHE A 75 11.05 1.28 0.19
N ALA A 76 11.36 0.38 1.12
CA ALA A 76 11.65 0.72 2.52
C ALA A 76 12.81 1.72 2.64
N LYS A 77 13.89 1.48 1.89
CA LYS A 77 15.06 2.35 1.79
C LYS A 77 14.73 3.71 1.16
N ALA A 78 13.83 3.77 0.19
CA ALA A 78 13.38 5.01 -0.43
C ALA A 78 12.62 5.90 0.58
N LEU A 79 11.73 5.31 1.39
CA LEU A 79 11.04 6.01 2.48
C LEU A 79 12.01 6.63 3.49
N ASP A 80 13.16 5.98 3.72
CA ASP A 80 14.22 6.41 4.64
C ASP A 80 15.34 7.23 3.99
N THR A 81 15.23 7.54 2.69
CA THR A 81 16.18 8.42 2.01
C THR A 81 15.76 9.86 2.20
N ALA A 82 16.62 10.64 2.85
CA ALA A 82 16.40 12.08 3.08
C ALA A 82 16.20 12.83 1.75
N ASP A 83 15.29 13.79 1.77
CA ASP A 83 14.92 14.68 0.65
C ASP A 83 14.40 14.01 -0.64
N ALA A 84 14.30 12.68 -0.69
CA ALA A 84 13.75 11.95 -1.83
C ALA A 84 12.24 12.21 -2.04
N TRP A 85 11.81 12.19 -3.30
CA TRP A 85 10.40 12.14 -3.67
C TRP A 85 10.05 10.69 -4.03
N VAL A 86 9.29 10.02 -3.17
CA VAL A 86 8.92 8.61 -3.34
C VAL A 86 7.52 8.54 -3.94
N VAL A 87 7.36 7.73 -4.99
CA VAL A 87 6.06 7.39 -5.58
C VAL A 87 5.93 5.89 -5.56
N TYR A 88 4.85 5.37 -4.98
CA TYR A 88 4.41 3.99 -5.22
C TYR A 88 3.33 3.99 -6.29
N GLU A 89 3.50 3.20 -7.35
CA GLU A 89 2.46 2.97 -8.37
C GLU A 89 2.22 1.46 -8.47
N GLY A 90 1.06 1.01 -7.99
CA GLY A 90 0.86 -0.42 -7.74
C GLY A 90 -0.50 -0.72 -7.10
N HIS A 91 -0.73 -2.00 -6.80
CA HIS A 91 -1.87 -2.41 -6.00
C HIS A 91 -1.55 -2.28 -4.50
N SER A 92 -2.34 -1.46 -3.82
CA SER A 92 -2.54 -1.56 -2.37
C SER A 92 -3.75 -2.44 -2.09
N ARG A 93 -3.65 -3.24 -1.03
CA ARG A 93 -4.64 -4.25 -0.63
C ARG A 93 -5.12 -3.92 0.79
N TYR A 94 -6.26 -4.43 1.20
CA TYR A 94 -6.71 -4.19 2.58
C TYR A 94 -5.80 -4.94 3.58
N GLY A 95 -5.35 -4.24 4.63
CA GLY A 95 -4.38 -4.73 5.64
C GLY A 95 -2.93 -4.86 5.18
N GLN A 96 -2.71 -4.75 3.88
CA GLN A 96 -1.48 -5.12 3.19
C GLN A 96 -1.02 -3.89 2.40
N GLY A 97 0.20 -3.40 2.66
CA GLY A 97 0.70 -2.28 1.86
C GLY A 97 1.17 -2.70 0.47
N PRO A 98 1.99 -1.85 -0.18
CA PRO A 98 2.62 -2.11 -1.47
C PRO A 98 3.07 -3.56 -1.67
N ALA A 99 2.44 -4.24 -2.63
CA ALA A 99 2.77 -5.60 -3.03
C ALA A 99 3.89 -5.62 -4.09
N PHE A 100 4.86 -6.52 -3.92
CA PHE A 100 6.04 -6.68 -4.77
C PHE A 100 6.30 -8.16 -5.07
N GLY A 101 6.89 -8.48 -6.22
CA GLY A 101 7.17 -9.86 -6.62
C GLY A 101 8.07 -9.96 -7.85
N PRO A 102 8.27 -11.15 -8.45
CA PRO A 102 8.97 -11.31 -9.74
C PRO A 102 8.10 -10.88 -10.92
N THR A 103 8.71 -10.60 -12.08
CA THR A 103 8.02 -10.21 -13.32
C THR A 103 7.06 -11.28 -13.82
N GLY A 104 6.00 -10.86 -14.51
CA GLY A 104 5.06 -11.79 -15.17
C GLY A 104 4.17 -12.57 -14.20
N VAL A 105 4.00 -12.06 -12.98
CA VAL A 105 3.01 -12.59 -12.03
C VAL A 105 1.60 -12.30 -12.55
N PRO A 106 0.76 -13.32 -12.76
CA PRO A 106 -0.63 -13.10 -13.14
C PRO A 106 -1.47 -12.64 -11.93
N HIS A 107 -2.64 -12.06 -12.21
CA HIS A 107 -3.66 -11.64 -11.25
C HIS A 107 -3.98 -12.70 -10.19
N VAL A 108 -4.02 -13.98 -10.61
CA VAL A 108 -4.19 -15.17 -9.76
C VAL A 108 -3.05 -16.16 -10.04
N PRO A 109 -1.96 -16.16 -9.25
CA PRO A 109 -0.83 -17.04 -9.47
C PRO A 109 -1.12 -18.44 -8.94
N ASP A 110 -0.93 -19.45 -9.78
CA ASP A 110 -1.09 -20.85 -9.42
C ASP A 110 0.00 -21.31 -8.45
N VAL A 111 -0.29 -22.39 -7.73
CA VAL A 111 0.59 -22.91 -6.66
C VAL A 111 1.84 -23.62 -7.22
N ALA A 112 1.81 -24.10 -8.47
CA ALA A 112 2.91 -24.85 -9.06
C ALA A 112 4.01 -23.92 -9.60
N ALA A 113 3.64 -22.87 -10.33
CA ALA A 113 4.58 -21.85 -10.80
C ALA A 113 5.00 -20.88 -9.66
N PHE A 114 4.10 -20.62 -8.71
CA PHE A 114 4.36 -19.71 -7.58
C PHE A 114 4.03 -20.40 -6.23
N PRO A 115 4.94 -21.23 -5.68
CA PRO A 115 4.74 -21.89 -4.38
C PRO A 115 4.46 -20.91 -3.24
N VAL A 116 5.11 -19.75 -3.24
CA VAL A 116 4.74 -18.59 -2.42
C VAL A 116 3.88 -17.65 -3.27
N ASN A 117 2.71 -17.24 -2.79
CA ASN A 117 1.90 -16.24 -3.50
C ASN A 117 2.62 -14.88 -3.48
N PRO A 118 3.04 -14.31 -4.63
CA PRO A 118 3.73 -13.02 -4.68
C PRO A 118 2.84 -11.86 -4.25
N TRP A 119 1.52 -11.98 -4.42
CA TRP A 119 0.56 -11.02 -3.87
C TRP A 119 0.58 -10.96 -2.34
N GLY A 120 1.03 -12.04 -1.67
CA GLY A 120 1.26 -12.10 -0.23
C GLY A 120 2.58 -11.46 0.24
N VAL A 121 3.36 -10.85 -0.66
CA VAL A 121 4.66 -10.23 -0.35
C VAL A 121 4.54 -8.71 -0.40
N HIS A 122 4.09 -8.13 0.71
CA HIS A 122 3.75 -6.71 0.83
C HIS A 122 4.56 -5.98 1.91
N PHE A 123 4.78 -4.67 1.70
CA PHE A 123 5.31 -3.73 2.69
C PHE A 123 4.24 -3.41 3.74
N ARG A 124 4.49 -3.78 5.01
CA ARG A 124 3.46 -3.76 6.06
C ARG A 124 3.30 -2.35 6.65
N MET A 125 2.25 -1.63 6.24
CA MET A 125 2.09 -0.19 6.53
C MET A 125 0.67 0.27 6.90
N GLY A 126 -0.24 -0.61 7.32
CA GLY A 126 -1.66 -0.27 7.49
C GLY A 126 -2.40 -1.02 8.59
N TYR A 127 -3.66 -0.63 8.79
CA TYR A 127 -4.67 -1.31 9.61
C TYR A 127 -5.88 -1.69 8.75
N ASP A 128 -6.58 -2.75 9.15
CA ASP A 128 -7.70 -3.34 8.42
C ASP A 128 -9.10 -2.87 8.82
N ALA A 129 -9.21 -2.08 9.89
CA ALA A 129 -10.50 -1.71 10.47
C ALA A 129 -11.19 -0.59 9.67
N THR A 130 -11.44 -0.83 8.37
CA THR A 130 -12.12 0.07 7.44
C THR A 130 -13.45 -0.52 6.98
N ASP A 131 -14.47 0.31 6.91
CA ASP A 131 -15.84 -0.04 6.47
C ASP A 131 -15.90 -0.25 4.95
N THR A 132 -15.36 -1.37 4.43
CA THR A 132 -15.27 -1.64 2.98
C THR A 132 -15.10 -3.14 2.66
N GLU A 133 -15.34 -3.52 1.40
CA GLU A 133 -15.36 -4.90 0.84
C GLU A 133 -13.98 -5.63 0.77
N CYS A 134 -13.23 -5.68 1.87
CA CYS A 134 -11.95 -6.41 1.96
C CYS A 134 -12.06 -7.90 1.54
N LEU A 135 -13.22 -8.53 1.75
CA LEU A 135 -13.45 -9.94 1.43
C LEU A 135 -13.27 -10.27 -0.07
N GLY A 136 -13.66 -9.36 -0.97
CA GLY A 136 -13.51 -9.55 -2.41
C GLY A 136 -12.05 -9.60 -2.80
N ASP A 137 -11.28 -8.61 -2.38
CA ASP A 137 -9.84 -8.44 -2.61
C ASP A 137 -9.03 -9.66 -2.13
N LEU A 138 -9.32 -10.16 -0.93
CA LEU A 138 -8.65 -11.36 -0.37
C LEU A 138 -8.93 -12.64 -1.18
N LEU A 139 -10.18 -12.83 -1.61
CA LEU A 139 -10.61 -14.02 -2.34
C LEU A 139 -10.14 -14.00 -3.80
N GLU A 140 -10.24 -12.84 -4.46
CA GLU A 140 -9.82 -12.61 -5.85
C GLU A 140 -8.33 -12.85 -6.02
N HIS A 141 -7.49 -12.21 -5.22
CA HIS A 141 -6.02 -12.35 -5.30
C HIS A 141 -5.46 -13.59 -4.60
N SER A 142 -6.33 -14.41 -4.02
CA SER A 142 -5.99 -15.66 -3.34
C SER A 142 -4.90 -15.50 -2.27
N VAL A 143 -4.97 -14.40 -1.50
CA VAL A 143 -3.96 -14.06 -0.48
C VAL A 143 -4.35 -14.57 0.90
N SER A 144 -3.40 -15.18 1.60
CA SER A 144 -3.50 -15.55 3.02
C SER A 144 -2.34 -14.90 3.80
N PRO A 145 -2.44 -13.60 4.12
CA PRO A 145 -1.42 -12.88 4.90
C PRO A 145 -1.19 -13.52 6.28
N LEU A 146 -0.04 -13.30 6.93
CA LEU A 146 0.34 -13.99 8.18
C LEU A 146 -0.22 -13.32 9.45
N GLU A 147 -1.32 -13.85 10.02
CA GLU A 147 -2.17 -13.14 11.00
C GLU A 147 -1.90 -13.29 12.51
N TYR A 148 -2.56 -12.45 13.35
CA TYR A 148 -2.36 -12.32 14.80
C TYR A 148 -3.21 -13.29 15.58
N ASP A 149 -2.62 -13.76 16.66
CA ASP A 149 -3.39 -13.95 17.87
C ASP A 149 -3.72 -12.57 18.46
N LEU A 150 -4.79 -11.94 17.97
CA LEU A 150 -5.20 -10.58 18.39
C LEU A 150 -5.51 -10.49 19.91
N PRO A 151 -6.07 -11.53 20.57
CA PRO A 151 -6.14 -11.62 22.02
C PRO A 151 -4.79 -11.63 22.74
N ALA A 152 -3.80 -12.36 22.20
CA ALA A 152 -2.47 -12.54 22.79
C ALA A 152 -1.39 -11.59 22.22
N ALA A 153 -1.79 -10.64 21.37
CA ALA A 153 -0.90 -9.64 20.81
C ALA A 153 -0.29 -8.79 21.93
N ASP A 154 1.01 -8.48 21.82
CA ASP A 154 1.68 -7.55 22.73
C ASP A 154 0.86 -6.25 22.84
N PRO A 155 0.50 -5.78 24.06
CA PRO A 155 -0.15 -4.48 24.24
C PRO A 155 0.61 -3.33 23.58
N LYS A 156 1.93 -3.45 23.43
CA LYS A 156 2.82 -2.52 22.72
C LYS A 156 2.86 -2.71 21.21
N ALA A 157 2.37 -3.83 20.68
CA ALA A 157 2.16 -3.96 19.25
C ALA A 157 1.19 -2.88 18.80
N PHE A 158 1.51 -2.21 17.69
CA PHE A 158 0.61 -1.28 17.04
C PHE A 158 -0.59 -2.07 16.51
N LEU A 159 -1.66 -2.08 17.31
CA LEU A 159 -3.03 -2.47 17.01
C LEU A 159 -3.94 -1.49 17.77
N PRO A 160 -5.08 -1.03 17.20
CA PRO A 160 -6.04 -0.23 17.95
C PRO A 160 -6.55 -1.02 19.16
N GLU A 161 -6.72 -0.38 20.31
CA GLU A 161 -7.17 -1.06 21.52
C GLU A 161 -8.59 -1.61 21.33
N GLU A 162 -9.42 -0.84 20.61
CA GLU A 162 -10.76 -1.20 20.16
C GLU A 162 -10.78 -2.50 19.37
N LEU A 163 -9.77 -2.74 18.52
CA LEU A 163 -9.66 -3.95 17.70
C LEU A 163 -9.26 -5.18 18.54
N ARG A 164 -8.36 -4.99 19.52
CA ARG A 164 -8.01 -6.06 20.48
C ARG A 164 -9.20 -6.42 21.36
N ASN A 165 -9.94 -5.42 21.82
CA ASN A 165 -11.16 -5.60 22.63
C ASN A 165 -12.28 -6.25 21.80
N ALA A 166 -12.46 -5.85 20.54
CA ALA A 166 -13.35 -6.47 19.57
C ALA A 166 -13.07 -7.96 19.36
N ALA A 167 -11.82 -8.33 19.08
CA ALA A 167 -11.41 -9.71 18.87
C ALA A 167 -11.66 -10.57 20.12
N LYS A 168 -11.32 -10.06 21.31
CA LYS A 168 -11.59 -10.73 22.60
C LYS A 168 -13.09 -10.94 22.83
N GLN A 169 -13.93 -9.94 22.55
CA GLN A 169 -15.39 -10.06 22.65
C GLN A 169 -15.95 -11.09 21.68
N ALA A 170 -15.55 -11.04 20.40
CA ALA A 170 -16.03 -11.94 19.36
C ALA A 170 -15.62 -13.40 19.62
N GLN A 171 -14.41 -13.65 20.14
CA GLN A 171 -13.98 -14.98 20.53
C GLN A 171 -14.71 -15.49 21.79
N ALA A 172 -14.92 -14.64 22.81
CA ALA A 172 -15.69 -15.01 23.99
C ALA A 172 -17.14 -15.41 23.62
N GLN A 173 -17.74 -14.69 22.68
CA GLN A 173 -19.03 -15.01 22.07
C GLN A 173 -19.01 -16.35 21.31
N ALA A 174 -18.02 -16.58 20.43
CA ALA A 174 -17.88 -17.84 19.69
C ALA A 174 -17.69 -19.05 20.64
N LYS A 175 -16.90 -18.89 21.70
CA LYS A 175 -16.74 -19.89 22.77
C LYS A 175 -18.05 -20.13 23.53
N ALA A 176 -18.88 -19.11 23.73
CA ALA A 176 -20.18 -19.27 24.38
C ALA A 176 -21.19 -20.03 23.49
N ILE A 177 -21.19 -19.81 22.18
CA ILE A 177 -22.01 -20.59 21.23
C ILE A 177 -21.62 -22.08 21.29
N THR A 178 -20.33 -22.39 21.17
CA THR A 178 -19.83 -23.78 21.13
C THR A 178 -19.90 -24.49 22.48
N THR A 179 -19.52 -23.82 23.56
CA THR A 179 -19.36 -24.44 24.90
C THR A 179 -20.64 -24.38 25.73
N LYS A 180 -21.39 -23.27 25.66
CA LYS A 180 -22.62 -23.07 26.47
C LYS A 180 -23.91 -23.38 25.68
N LYS A 181 -23.79 -23.92 24.45
CA LYS A 181 -24.91 -24.25 23.55
C LYS A 181 -25.90 -23.10 23.30
N ILE A 182 -25.43 -21.85 23.41
CA ILE A 182 -26.25 -20.67 23.08
C ILE A 182 -26.54 -20.70 21.58
N LYS A 183 -27.81 -20.59 21.18
CA LYS A 183 -28.20 -20.54 19.77
C LYS A 183 -27.45 -19.40 19.08
N ALA A 184 -26.74 -19.69 17.99
CA ALA A 184 -25.95 -18.69 17.26
C ALA A 184 -26.75 -17.42 16.94
N ALA A 185 -28.03 -17.55 16.54
CA ALA A 185 -28.94 -16.43 16.28
C ALA A 185 -29.06 -15.40 17.44
N ALA A 186 -28.94 -15.82 18.70
CA ALA A 186 -29.01 -14.93 19.87
C ALA A 186 -27.76 -14.04 20.04
N VAL A 187 -26.67 -14.38 19.35
CA VAL A 187 -25.38 -13.67 19.39
C VAL A 187 -25.13 -12.96 18.06
N CYS A 188 -25.35 -13.67 16.96
CA CYS A 188 -25.18 -13.22 15.59
C CYS A 188 -26.26 -12.21 15.14
N GLY A 189 -27.28 -11.93 15.95
CA GLY A 189 -28.30 -10.91 15.70
C GLY A 189 -28.09 -9.57 16.42
N LEU A 190 -27.16 -9.49 17.38
CA LEU A 190 -27.00 -8.31 18.26
C LEU A 190 -26.39 -7.11 17.51
N THR A 191 -27.17 -6.05 17.28
CA THR A 191 -26.72 -4.80 16.63
C THR A 191 -25.49 -4.22 17.32
N GLY A 192 -24.48 -3.79 16.57
CA GLY A 192 -23.25 -3.22 17.13
C GLY A 192 -22.32 -4.19 17.87
N ALA A 193 -22.65 -5.49 17.96
CA ALA A 193 -21.79 -6.50 18.54
C ALA A 193 -20.73 -7.01 17.55
N TRP A 194 -19.51 -7.22 18.05
CA TRP A 194 -18.43 -7.89 17.31
C TRP A 194 -18.58 -9.41 17.34
N ARG A 195 -18.51 -10.03 16.16
CA ARG A 195 -18.85 -11.45 15.93
C ARG A 195 -17.75 -12.15 15.15
N SER A 196 -17.53 -13.43 15.40
CA SER A 196 -16.65 -14.29 14.57
C SER A 196 -17.37 -14.72 13.29
N MET A 197 -16.68 -14.66 12.14
CA MET A 197 -17.22 -15.19 10.89
C MET A 197 -17.48 -16.70 10.95
N ASP A 198 -16.61 -17.50 11.57
CA ASP A 198 -16.83 -18.95 11.72
C ASP A 198 -18.14 -19.28 12.43
N ALA A 199 -18.46 -18.53 13.49
CA ALA A 199 -19.64 -18.79 14.31
C ALA A 199 -20.94 -18.26 13.70
N CYS A 200 -20.87 -17.15 12.94
CA CYS A 200 -22.05 -16.41 12.48
C CYS A 200 -22.23 -16.35 10.95
N GLN A 201 -21.19 -16.63 10.18
CA GLN A 201 -21.17 -16.66 8.71
C GLN A 201 -20.31 -17.84 8.17
N PRO A 202 -20.54 -19.10 8.63
CA PRO A 202 -19.65 -20.23 8.35
C PRO A 202 -19.46 -20.53 6.86
N LYS A 203 -20.46 -20.24 6.02
CA LYS A 203 -20.35 -20.37 4.55
C LYS A 203 -19.33 -19.41 3.97
N VAL A 204 -19.33 -18.15 4.42
CA VAL A 204 -18.38 -17.12 3.96
C VAL A 204 -16.98 -17.41 4.52
N ALA A 205 -16.89 -17.75 5.82
CA ALA A 205 -15.63 -18.15 6.44
C ALA A 205 -14.96 -19.35 5.73
N GLY A 206 -15.77 -20.31 5.29
CA GLY A 206 -15.32 -21.52 4.58
C GLY A 206 -15.02 -21.33 3.09
N THR A 207 -15.20 -20.13 2.52
CA THR A 207 -14.91 -19.88 1.09
C THR A 207 -13.41 -20.09 0.82
N ALA A 208 -13.11 -20.97 -0.14
CA ALA A 208 -11.76 -21.22 -0.59
C ALA A 208 -11.35 -20.25 -1.72
N THR A 209 -10.10 -19.82 -1.71
CA THR A 209 -9.47 -19.08 -2.81
C THR A 209 -9.18 -19.99 -4.01
N ALA A 210 -8.74 -19.43 -5.15
CA ALA A 210 -8.29 -20.24 -6.28
C ALA A 210 -7.06 -21.11 -5.93
N ARG A 211 -6.26 -20.69 -4.94
CA ARG A 211 -5.15 -21.46 -4.35
C ARG A 211 -5.60 -22.51 -3.31
N LYS A 212 -6.91 -22.68 -3.11
CA LYS A 212 -7.57 -23.61 -2.14
C LYS A 212 -7.33 -23.26 -0.67
N GLU A 213 -6.91 -22.03 -0.39
CA GLU A 213 -6.71 -21.52 0.97
C GLU A 213 -8.03 -20.95 1.51
N THR A 214 -8.27 -20.95 2.83
CA THR A 214 -9.49 -20.39 3.44
C THR A 214 -9.11 -19.20 4.36
N PRO A 215 -8.75 -18.03 3.80
CA PRO A 215 -8.13 -16.92 4.55
C PRO A 215 -9.05 -16.34 5.62
N LEU A 216 -10.37 -16.47 5.45
CA LEU A 216 -11.38 -15.93 6.37
C LEU A 216 -11.59 -16.81 7.62
N LYS A 217 -11.29 -18.11 7.51
CA LYS A 217 -11.61 -19.14 8.51
C LYS A 217 -10.74 -19.03 9.76
N GLY A 218 -11.38 -19.06 10.92
CA GLY A 218 -10.76 -18.99 12.26
C GLY A 218 -10.26 -17.59 12.65
N ARG A 219 -10.45 -16.60 11.77
CA ARG A 219 -9.57 -15.43 11.68
C ARG A 219 -10.33 -14.11 11.61
N HIS A 220 -11.43 -14.08 10.87
CA HIS A 220 -12.13 -12.84 10.58
C HIS A 220 -13.28 -12.54 11.55
N PHE A 221 -13.44 -11.25 11.84
CA PHE A 221 -14.49 -10.69 12.67
C PHE A 221 -15.32 -9.67 11.88
N TYR A 222 -16.53 -9.37 12.35
CA TYR A 222 -17.36 -8.32 11.78
C TYR A 222 -18.29 -7.71 12.83
N ARG A 223 -18.78 -6.49 12.56
CA ARG A 223 -19.74 -5.80 13.42
C ARG A 223 -20.71 -5.02 12.55
N GLN A 224 -21.95 -5.46 12.51
CA GLN A 224 -23.00 -4.76 11.79
C GLN A 224 -23.44 -3.47 12.54
N LYS A 225 -23.08 -2.28 12.02
CA LYS A 225 -23.70 -1.01 12.46
C LYS A 225 -25.00 -0.72 11.71
N THR A 226 -25.06 -0.98 10.40
CA THR A 226 -26.21 -0.72 9.53
C THR A 226 -26.51 -1.88 8.57
N LYS A 227 -27.53 -1.73 7.71
CA LYS A 227 -27.75 -2.57 6.53
C LYS A 227 -27.62 -1.68 5.27
N PRO A 228 -27.06 -2.17 4.15
CA PRO A 228 -26.21 -3.35 4.05
C PRO A 228 -24.78 -2.99 4.52
N ASP A 229 -24.17 -3.94 5.24
CA ASP A 229 -22.76 -4.00 5.62
C ASP A 229 -22.26 -3.28 6.89
N GLU A 230 -21.32 -3.99 7.54
CA GLU A 230 -20.05 -3.49 8.07
C GLU A 230 -19.19 -4.72 8.38
N PHE A 231 -18.28 -5.05 7.48
CA PHE A 231 -17.19 -5.98 7.76
C PHE A 231 -16.00 -5.16 8.26
N LEU A 232 -15.41 -5.58 9.37
CA LEU A 232 -14.16 -5.02 9.88
C LEU A 232 -13.20 -6.19 10.03
N THR A 233 -12.60 -6.53 8.90
CA THR A 233 -11.50 -7.49 8.83
C THR A 233 -10.35 -7.01 9.71
N ALA A 234 -9.50 -7.93 10.16
CA ALA A 234 -8.54 -7.65 11.21
C ALA A 234 -7.22 -8.39 10.96
N VAL A 235 -6.57 -8.07 9.84
CA VAL A 235 -5.33 -8.75 9.46
C VAL A 235 -4.16 -8.23 10.32
N ARG A 236 -3.48 -9.09 11.09
CA ARG A 236 -2.05 -8.83 11.38
C ARG A 236 -1.36 -8.92 10.04
N VAL A 237 -1.10 -7.76 9.49
CA VAL A 237 0.24 -7.50 8.99
C VAL A 237 0.81 -6.28 9.71
N GLY A 238 -0.08 -5.39 10.15
CA GLY A 238 0.22 -4.22 10.99
C GLY A 238 1.03 -3.18 10.22
N SER A 239 1.44 -2.14 10.93
CA SER A 239 2.41 -1.18 10.40
C SER A 239 3.87 -1.64 10.54
N ALA A 240 4.15 -2.94 10.74
CA ALA A 240 5.46 -3.41 11.19
C ALA A 240 6.68 -3.02 10.32
N ASP A 241 6.54 -2.92 8.99
CA ASP A 241 7.64 -2.44 8.12
C ASP A 241 7.69 -0.90 8.11
N LEU A 242 6.54 -0.23 8.20
CA LEU A 242 6.42 1.22 8.35
C LEU A 242 6.93 1.75 9.71
N ASP A 243 6.72 1.00 10.79
CA ASP A 243 7.14 1.32 12.15
C ASP A 243 8.67 1.22 12.30
N ALA A 244 9.32 0.42 11.45
CA ALA A 244 10.76 0.42 11.29
C ALA A 244 11.25 1.65 10.48
N SER A 245 10.54 2.05 9.42
CA SER A 245 10.92 3.20 8.58
C SER A 245 10.87 4.53 9.33
N SER A 246 11.94 5.31 9.27
CA SER A 246 11.99 6.70 9.75
C SER A 246 11.20 7.74 8.92
N LEU A 247 10.65 7.37 7.75
CA LEU A 247 9.94 8.27 6.82
C LEU A 247 10.71 9.57 6.51
N LYS A 248 12.02 9.50 6.24
CA LYS A 248 12.86 10.67 5.92
C LYS A 248 12.61 11.28 4.54
N CYS A 249 11.80 10.64 3.70
CA CYS A 249 11.31 11.20 2.45
C CYS A 249 10.82 12.64 2.59
N ARG A 250 10.87 13.42 1.51
CA ARG A 250 10.26 14.75 1.48
C ARG A 250 8.80 14.70 1.02
N VAL A 251 8.50 13.75 0.13
CA VAL A 251 7.19 13.52 -0.45
C VAL A 251 7.00 12.01 -0.59
N LEU A 252 5.83 11.51 -0.21
CA LEU A 252 5.37 10.16 -0.52
C LEU A 252 4.03 10.27 -1.26
N PHE A 253 3.99 9.79 -2.50
CA PHE A 253 2.75 9.64 -3.27
C PHE A 253 2.39 8.16 -3.38
N MET A 254 1.27 7.76 -2.76
CA MET A 254 0.67 6.44 -2.92
C MET A 254 -0.33 6.50 -4.09
N ALA A 255 0.12 6.15 -5.28
CA ALA A 255 -0.70 6.02 -6.48
C ALA A 255 -1.28 4.61 -6.57
N SER A 256 -2.10 4.24 -5.59
CA SER A 256 -2.67 2.89 -5.44
C SER A 256 -4.08 2.95 -4.88
N CYS A 257 -5.00 2.16 -5.44
CA CYS A 257 -6.43 2.33 -5.20
C CYS A 257 -6.78 2.22 -3.69
N SER A 258 -7.63 3.14 -3.23
CA SER A 258 -8.03 3.35 -1.82
C SER A 258 -6.89 3.62 -0.80
N SER A 259 -5.68 4.00 -1.24
CA SER A 259 -4.53 4.23 -0.33
C SER A 259 -4.77 5.23 0.81
N GLN A 260 -5.67 6.21 0.64
CA GLN A 260 -6.10 7.11 1.71
C GLN A 260 -6.81 6.32 2.82
N VAL A 261 -7.77 5.47 2.45
CA VAL A 261 -8.55 4.64 3.37
C VAL A 261 -7.65 3.59 4.03
N HIS A 262 -6.71 3.01 3.29
CA HIS A 262 -5.82 1.96 3.78
C HIS A 262 -4.71 2.45 4.73
N PHE A 263 -4.11 3.62 4.46
CA PHE A 263 -2.82 3.97 5.05
C PHE A 263 -2.73 5.34 5.71
N LEU A 264 -3.71 6.25 5.56
CA LEU A 264 -3.59 7.62 6.09
C LEU A 264 -3.25 7.64 7.59
N ASP A 265 -4.03 6.92 8.40
CA ASP A 265 -3.85 6.92 9.86
C ASP A 265 -2.54 6.27 10.30
N ALA A 266 -2.06 5.27 9.56
CA ALA A 266 -0.79 4.61 9.85
C ALA A 266 0.41 5.50 9.45
N LEU A 267 0.36 6.11 8.27
CA LEU A 267 1.35 7.05 7.77
C LEU A 267 1.43 8.32 8.61
N ASP A 268 0.30 8.93 8.97
CA ASP A 268 0.27 10.13 9.80
C ASP A 268 0.75 9.85 11.24
N ARG A 269 0.31 8.73 11.84
CA ARG A 269 0.83 8.26 13.14
C ARG A 269 2.35 8.07 13.08
N ARG A 270 2.87 7.40 12.05
CA ARG A 270 4.30 7.17 11.92
C ARG A 270 5.06 8.48 11.67
N ARG A 271 4.54 9.35 10.82
CA ARG A 271 5.09 10.69 10.55
C ARG A 271 5.22 11.50 11.84
N LYS A 272 4.17 11.53 12.66
CA LYS A 272 4.17 12.19 13.99
C LYS A 272 5.20 11.56 14.93
N ALA A 273 5.22 10.24 15.05
CA ALA A 273 6.16 9.52 15.92
C ALA A 273 7.64 9.73 15.52
N ALA A 274 7.95 9.71 14.23
CA ALA A 274 9.28 9.95 13.69
C ALA A 274 9.66 11.45 13.59
N LYS A 275 8.72 12.37 13.88
CA LYS A 275 8.84 13.82 13.62
C LYS A 275 9.21 14.13 12.16
N SER A 276 8.72 13.31 11.24
CA SER A 276 9.00 13.42 9.80
C SER A 276 8.26 14.61 9.17
N ALA A 277 8.91 15.23 8.19
CA ALA A 277 8.36 16.27 7.34
C ALA A 277 7.87 15.74 5.97
N CYS A 278 7.76 14.42 5.79
CA CYS A 278 7.32 13.82 4.53
C CYS A 278 5.84 14.19 4.25
N ALA A 279 5.60 14.91 3.16
CA ALA A 279 4.26 15.28 2.72
C ALA A 279 3.58 14.07 2.05
N LEU A 280 2.34 13.79 2.43
CA LEU A 280 1.62 12.61 1.94
C LEU A 280 0.65 13.01 0.83
N LEU A 281 0.73 12.32 -0.32
CA LEU A 281 -0.29 12.37 -1.37
C LEU A 281 -0.93 10.98 -1.42
N LEU A 282 -2.24 10.90 -1.21
CA LEU A 282 -2.97 9.64 -1.15
C LEU A 282 -4.19 9.68 -2.09
N THR A 283 -4.49 8.54 -2.69
CA THR A 283 -5.65 8.30 -3.56
C THR A 283 -6.84 7.79 -2.75
N GLY A 284 -8.01 8.41 -2.92
CA GLY A 284 -9.18 8.21 -2.07
C GLY A 284 -9.90 6.87 -2.28
N GLN A 285 -10.11 6.47 -3.54
CA GLN A 285 -10.87 5.27 -3.91
C GLN A 285 -10.28 4.62 -5.17
N VAL A 286 -10.39 5.31 -6.32
CA VAL A 286 -9.82 4.86 -7.59
C VAL A 286 -8.40 5.43 -7.77
N CYS A 287 -7.63 4.82 -8.66
CA CYS A 287 -6.28 5.18 -9.04
C CYS A 287 -6.15 5.10 -10.59
N ALA A 288 -5.59 6.12 -11.24
CA ALA A 288 -5.36 6.08 -12.69
C ALA A 288 -4.07 5.30 -13.03
N THR A 289 -4.07 4.71 -14.23
CA THR A 289 -2.96 3.94 -14.80
C THR A 289 -1.72 4.76 -15.18
N SER A 290 -1.77 6.08 -14.98
CA SER A 290 -0.78 7.05 -15.45
C SER A 290 -0.21 7.92 -14.33
N HIS A 291 -0.57 7.68 -13.06
CA HIS A 291 -0.31 8.61 -11.96
C HIS A 291 1.18 8.91 -11.72
N ALA A 292 2.09 7.94 -11.73
CA ALA A 292 3.53 8.20 -11.60
C ALA A 292 4.07 8.97 -12.82
N THR A 293 3.63 8.58 -14.03
CA THR A 293 4.00 9.28 -15.26
C THR A 293 3.51 10.74 -15.24
N THR A 294 2.31 11.00 -14.75
CA THR A 294 1.78 12.37 -14.67
C THR A 294 2.42 13.17 -13.53
N PHE A 295 2.76 12.54 -12.40
CA PHE A 295 3.64 13.16 -11.40
C PHE A 295 4.97 13.60 -12.03
N LEU A 296 5.66 12.71 -12.75
CA LEU A 296 6.91 13.01 -13.45
C LEU A 296 6.75 14.13 -14.50
N LYS A 297 5.70 14.12 -15.32
CA LYS A 297 5.38 15.22 -16.25
C LYS A 297 5.25 16.56 -15.52
N GLN A 298 4.64 16.59 -14.33
CA GLN A 298 4.49 17.83 -13.57
C GLN A 298 5.81 18.31 -12.95
N VAL A 299 6.59 17.42 -12.32
CA VAL A 299 7.82 17.83 -11.63
C VAL A 299 8.97 18.10 -12.60
N LEU A 300 9.17 17.25 -13.60
CA LEU A 300 10.27 17.38 -14.58
C LEU A 300 9.94 18.40 -15.68
N LEU A 301 8.86 18.17 -16.45
CA LEU A 301 8.57 18.97 -17.64
C LEU A 301 7.89 20.31 -17.33
N LYS A 302 7.05 20.36 -16.29
CA LYS A 302 6.42 21.61 -15.82
C LYS A 302 7.17 22.26 -14.64
N LYS A 303 8.35 21.74 -14.27
CA LYS A 303 9.26 22.27 -13.23
C LYS A 303 8.55 22.59 -11.90
N ARG A 304 7.58 21.75 -11.51
CA ARG A 304 6.78 21.95 -10.28
C ARG A 304 7.44 21.23 -9.10
N ASP A 305 7.97 22.01 -8.18
CA ASP A 305 8.48 21.50 -6.90
C ASP A 305 7.31 20.99 -6.00
N PRO A 306 7.18 19.68 -5.73
CA PRO A 306 6.11 19.12 -4.90
C PRO A 306 6.21 19.51 -3.43
N THR A 307 7.32 20.11 -2.98
CA THR A 307 7.49 20.61 -1.61
C THR A 307 6.86 21.99 -1.38
N LYS A 308 6.46 22.70 -2.45
CA LYS A 308 5.85 24.04 -2.36
C LYS A 308 4.34 23.95 -2.53
N ALA A 309 3.57 24.42 -1.55
CA ALA A 309 2.11 24.32 -1.51
C ALA A 309 1.40 24.73 -2.83
N LYS A 310 1.83 25.82 -3.48
CA LYS A 310 1.26 26.28 -4.77
C LYS A 310 1.51 25.30 -5.92
N SER A 311 2.68 24.69 -5.96
CA SER A 311 3.07 23.69 -6.96
C SER A 311 2.41 22.33 -6.66
N LEU A 312 2.39 21.91 -5.40
CA LEU A 312 1.74 20.69 -4.94
C LEU A 312 0.23 20.67 -5.25
N ARG A 313 -0.50 21.76 -4.96
CA ARG A 313 -1.91 21.90 -5.35
C ARG A 313 -2.14 21.78 -6.87
N ARG A 314 -1.18 22.25 -7.68
CA ARG A 314 -1.23 22.13 -9.14
C ARG A 314 -0.89 20.72 -9.61
N ILE A 315 0.01 20.01 -8.92
CA ILE A 315 0.34 18.59 -9.17
C ILE A 315 -0.89 17.73 -8.89
N VAL A 316 -1.52 17.89 -7.71
CA VAL A 316 -2.74 17.17 -7.34
C VAL A 316 -3.90 17.46 -8.30
N ARG A 317 -4.08 18.72 -8.74
CA ARG A 317 -5.07 19.03 -9.79
C ARG A 317 -4.80 18.30 -11.11
N ALA A 318 -3.54 18.05 -11.46
CA ALA A 318 -3.19 17.32 -12.68
C ALA A 318 -3.40 15.80 -12.52
N LEU A 319 -3.07 15.23 -11.36
CA LEU A 319 -3.41 13.83 -11.02
C LEU A 319 -4.92 13.61 -11.11
N ASN A 320 -5.72 14.48 -10.47
CA ASN A 320 -7.20 14.45 -10.52
C ASN A 320 -7.79 14.79 -11.89
N GLY A 321 -6.96 15.12 -12.88
CA GLY A 321 -7.35 15.34 -14.27
C GLY A 321 -7.09 14.14 -15.18
N GLU A 322 -6.43 13.10 -14.68
CA GLU A 322 -6.25 11.84 -15.44
C GLU A 322 -7.58 11.07 -15.51
N ALA A 323 -7.83 10.39 -16.63
CA ALA A 323 -9.03 9.57 -16.77
C ALA A 323 -9.05 8.45 -15.72
N LYS A 324 -10.17 8.32 -14.99
CA LYS A 324 -10.35 7.35 -13.90
C LYS A 324 -9.37 7.54 -12.71
N SER A 325 -8.84 8.74 -12.49
CA SER A 325 -7.93 9.05 -11.37
C SER A 325 -8.48 8.83 -9.97
N GLY A 326 -9.81 8.89 -9.81
CA GLY A 326 -10.43 9.10 -8.50
C GLY A 326 -10.08 10.49 -7.96
N LEU A 327 -9.96 10.60 -6.64
CA LEU A 327 -9.53 11.81 -5.94
C LEU A 327 -8.17 11.59 -5.28
N VAL A 328 -7.20 12.47 -5.54
CA VAL A 328 -5.94 12.56 -4.80
C VAL A 328 -6.02 13.73 -3.81
N GLY A 329 -5.67 13.47 -2.56
CA GLY A 329 -5.57 14.45 -1.47
C GLY A 329 -4.12 14.76 -1.06
N ILE A 330 -3.98 15.75 -0.17
CA ILE A 330 -2.70 16.13 0.47
C ILE A 330 -2.91 16.01 1.99
N PHE A 331 -2.01 15.33 2.69
CA PHE A 331 -2.11 15.03 4.12
C PHE A 331 -0.79 15.26 4.87
#